data_AF-A0A2N4WXR2-F1
#
_entry.id   AF-A0A2N4WXR2-F1
#
_cell.length_a   1.000
_cell.length_b   1.000
_cell.length_c   1.000
_cell.angle_alpha   90.00
_cell.angle_beta   90.00
_cell.angle_gamma   90.00
#
_symmetry.space_group_name_H-M   'P 1'
#
loop_
_entity.id
_entity.type
_entity.pdbx_description
1 polymer ?
#
loop_
_entity_poly.entity_id
_entity_poly.type
_entity_poly.pdbx_seq_one_letter_code
_entity_poly.pdbx_strand_id
1 'polypeptide(L)'
;MGVKNGLLAGVAVAFALTGLAPVHAQTAKDAPALAVPPQYPETPAARLTQPPPRDPSELQVLFWNNEQRAERFRAMEQWFAGHEVPAATTPRALPPGAPLGAALQDEIKALMAETGTAGVMVLVDGKVAFEHYGSGLGPKDRWTSFSVAKSFTSTLLGAAVKDGFLTLDDPVTKHIPGLAGSAYDGVTVRQVATMTSGVKWNEDYTDPKSDVAQMNRFVVEYGADAIVAQMKALPREAEPGAKWVYKTGETNLIGLLVENAVGQPLAEYAKAKIIDPAGFAGGLFWMVDPRGGNIGGCCLSITLADYARMGQFVLEGGKGMVPGGWFAEATGSAVDFGDSGFGYGYQWWTYPEGTVGAQGIFGQAITLFPDKQVVVAYIGNWATASGGAERGQLLDLSRKLAAQAK
;
A
#
# COMPACT_ATOMS: atom_id res chain seq x y z
N MET A 1 20.58 -49.03 -7.18
CA MET A 1 21.93 -48.45 -7.15
C MET A 1 22.44 -48.40 -8.59
N GLY A 2 22.76 -47.20 -9.09
CA GLY A 2 23.53 -47.02 -10.33
C GLY A 2 22.75 -46.65 -11.59
N VAL A 3 22.28 -45.39 -11.70
CA VAL A 3 21.96 -44.76 -12.99
C VAL A 3 23.25 -44.14 -13.53
N LYS A 4 23.58 -44.45 -14.78
CA LYS A 4 24.75 -43.98 -15.52
C LYS A 4 24.50 -42.59 -16.12
N ASN A 5 25.54 -41.76 -16.05
CA ASN A 5 25.70 -40.51 -16.78
C ASN A 5 25.76 -40.72 -18.30
N GLY A 6 25.25 -39.75 -19.05
CA GLY A 6 25.47 -39.58 -20.49
C GLY A 6 25.53 -38.09 -20.82
N LEU A 7 26.73 -37.61 -21.14
CA LEU A 7 27.08 -36.27 -21.63
C LEU A 7 26.85 -36.20 -23.15
N LEU A 8 26.58 -34.99 -23.68
CA LEU A 8 26.78 -34.44 -25.05
C LEU A 8 25.58 -33.52 -25.36
N ALA A 9 25.63 -32.45 -26.14
CA ALA A 9 26.64 -31.54 -26.69
C ALA A 9 25.80 -30.45 -27.38
N GLY A 10 26.29 -29.21 -27.39
CA GLY A 10 25.57 -28.06 -27.95
C GLY A 10 25.43 -28.09 -29.48
N VAL A 11 24.37 -27.45 -29.98
CA VAL A 11 24.28 -26.94 -31.35
C VAL A 11 23.55 -25.58 -31.30
N ALA A 12 24.22 -24.57 -31.83
CA ALA A 12 23.65 -23.26 -32.15
C ALA A 12 22.87 -23.34 -33.46
N VAL A 13 21.71 -22.66 -33.55
CA VAL A 13 21.04 -22.40 -34.84
C VAL A 13 20.55 -20.96 -34.86
N ALA A 14 20.97 -20.24 -35.90
CA ALA A 14 20.62 -18.86 -36.21
C ALA A 14 19.43 -18.77 -37.18
N PHE A 15 18.86 -17.56 -37.20
CA PHE A 15 17.63 -17.10 -37.84
C PHE A 15 17.36 -17.48 -39.31
N ALA A 16 16.06 -17.66 -39.61
CA ALA A 16 15.48 -17.33 -40.90
C ALA A 16 14.18 -16.52 -40.69
N LEU A 17 14.21 -15.25 -41.11
CA LEU A 17 13.07 -14.35 -41.27
C LEU A 17 12.41 -14.64 -42.62
N THR A 18 11.09 -14.85 -42.67
CA THR A 18 10.25 -14.42 -43.81
C THR A 18 8.75 -14.51 -43.46
N GLY A 19 8.01 -13.43 -43.77
CA GLY A 19 6.62 -13.49 -44.23
C GLY A 19 5.51 -13.37 -43.18
N LEU A 20 5.19 -12.16 -42.73
CA LEU A 20 3.85 -11.83 -42.21
C LEU A 20 3.18 -10.82 -43.15
N ALA A 21 2.01 -11.19 -43.67
CA ALA A 21 1.14 -10.33 -44.44
C ALA A 21 0.50 -9.24 -43.53
N PRO A 22 0.12 -8.07 -44.06
CA PRO A 22 -0.41 -6.99 -43.25
C PRO A 22 -1.85 -7.30 -42.86
N VAL A 23 -2.10 -7.51 -41.57
CA VAL A 23 -3.45 -7.42 -41.01
C VAL A 23 -3.79 -5.94 -40.90
N HIS A 24 -4.93 -5.57 -41.48
CA HIS A 24 -5.44 -4.20 -41.52
C HIS A 24 -5.61 -3.66 -40.09
N ALA A 25 -4.80 -2.67 -39.74
CA ALA A 25 -5.02 -1.86 -38.56
C ALA A 25 -6.28 -1.00 -38.78
N GLN A 26 -7.38 -1.36 -38.12
CA GLN A 26 -8.45 -0.42 -37.87
C GLN A 26 -7.90 0.67 -36.96
N THR A 27 -7.85 1.89 -37.49
CA THR A 27 -7.39 3.07 -36.78
C THR A 27 -8.33 3.37 -35.62
N ALA A 28 -7.90 3.09 -34.39
CA ALA A 28 -8.43 3.75 -33.21
C ALA A 28 -7.98 5.21 -33.26
N LYS A 29 -8.72 6.03 -33.99
CA LYS A 29 -8.67 7.49 -33.83
C LYS A 29 -9.41 7.81 -32.55
N ASP A 30 -8.77 8.64 -31.71
CA ASP A 30 -9.30 9.25 -30.48
C ASP A 30 -8.86 8.62 -29.14
N ALA A 31 -7.68 7.98 -29.08
CA ALA A 31 -6.96 7.90 -27.81
C ALA A 31 -6.21 9.23 -27.58
N PRO A 32 -6.45 9.97 -26.48
CA PRO A 32 -5.69 11.18 -26.19
C PRO A 32 -4.20 10.83 -26.08
N ALA A 33 -3.36 11.61 -26.76
CA ALA A 33 -1.91 11.49 -26.63
C ALA A 33 -1.53 11.66 -25.15
N LEU A 34 -0.84 10.68 -24.59
CA LEU A 34 -0.29 10.79 -23.23
C LEU A 34 0.61 12.03 -23.18
N ALA A 35 0.44 12.83 -22.12
CA ALA A 35 1.33 13.97 -21.88
C ALA A 35 2.78 13.48 -21.80
N VAL A 36 3.73 14.30 -22.25
CA VAL A 36 5.16 14.01 -22.04
C VAL A 36 5.38 13.88 -20.54
N PRO A 37 5.88 12.75 -20.03
CA PRO A 37 6.00 12.57 -18.60
C PRO A 37 6.99 13.58 -18.00
N PRO A 38 6.76 14.03 -16.76
CA PRO A 38 7.67 14.96 -16.09
C PRO A 38 9.07 14.34 -15.92
N GLN A 39 10.10 15.16 -16.08
CA GLN A 39 11.48 14.77 -15.77
C GLN A 39 11.72 14.89 -14.26
N TYR A 40 12.21 13.83 -13.64
CA TYR A 40 12.59 13.79 -12.23
C TYR A 40 14.07 14.20 -12.03
N PRO A 41 14.45 14.65 -10.82
CA PRO A 41 15.83 15.03 -10.54
C PRO A 41 16.82 13.90 -10.84
N GLU A 42 18.02 14.23 -11.32
CA GLU A 42 19.06 13.24 -11.60
C GLU A 42 19.62 12.58 -10.34
N THR A 43 19.56 13.28 -9.19
CA THR A 43 20.01 12.74 -7.89
C THR A 43 18.80 12.24 -7.09
N PRO A 44 18.66 10.92 -6.86
CA PRO A 44 17.57 10.38 -6.07
C PRO A 44 17.60 10.90 -4.63
N ALA A 45 16.42 11.21 -4.09
CA ALA A 45 16.26 11.51 -2.67
C ALA A 45 16.31 10.25 -1.79
N ALA A 46 15.87 9.11 -2.33
CA ALA A 46 15.82 7.82 -1.67
C ALA A 46 17.21 7.19 -1.60
N ARG A 47 17.57 6.73 -0.40
CA ARG A 47 18.80 5.96 -0.14
C ARG A 47 18.43 4.54 0.28
N LEU A 48 18.90 3.54 -0.46
CA LEU A 48 18.77 2.15 -0.05
C LEU A 48 19.60 1.91 1.23
N THR A 49 18.98 1.35 2.25
CA THR A 49 19.60 0.91 3.50
C THR A 49 19.51 -0.60 3.62
N GLN A 50 20.50 -1.17 4.31
CA GLN A 50 20.60 -2.60 4.59
C GLN A 50 20.70 -2.79 6.10
N PRO A 51 19.93 -3.71 6.69
CA PRO A 51 20.04 -4.05 8.10
C PRO A 51 21.29 -4.91 8.33
N PRO A 52 21.74 -5.06 9.59
CA PRO A 52 22.70 -6.10 9.94
C PRO A 52 22.18 -7.50 9.54
N PRO A 53 23.06 -8.47 9.21
CA PRO A 53 22.64 -9.85 8.95
C PRO A 53 21.83 -10.43 10.12
N ARG A 54 20.79 -11.21 9.80
CA ARG A 54 19.87 -11.84 10.76
C ARG A 54 19.58 -13.29 10.38
N ASP A 55 19.12 -14.07 11.34
CA ASP A 55 18.51 -15.36 11.05
C ASP A 55 17.14 -15.13 10.35
N PRO A 56 16.83 -15.81 9.23
CA PRO A 56 15.54 -15.66 8.55
C PRO A 56 14.31 -15.90 9.43
N SER A 57 14.42 -16.74 10.48
CA SER A 57 13.34 -16.95 11.45
C SER A 57 13.01 -15.69 12.25
N GLU A 58 13.97 -14.79 12.45
CA GLU A 58 13.75 -13.51 13.14
C GLU A 58 12.98 -12.50 12.29
N LEU A 59 12.87 -12.73 10.97
CA LEU A 59 12.23 -11.82 10.02
C LEU A 59 10.75 -12.14 9.79
N GLN A 60 10.21 -13.15 10.46
CA GLN A 60 8.81 -13.55 10.30
C GLN A 60 7.87 -12.67 11.14
N VAL A 61 7.58 -11.47 10.64
CA VAL A 61 6.83 -10.40 11.33
C VAL A 61 5.49 -10.87 11.90
N LEU A 62 4.77 -11.75 11.18
CA LEU A 62 3.47 -12.28 11.60
C LEU A 62 3.53 -13.09 12.91
N PHE A 63 4.69 -13.67 13.23
CA PHE A 63 4.88 -14.55 14.39
C PHE A 63 5.70 -13.91 15.51
N TRP A 64 6.05 -12.63 15.39
CA TRP A 64 6.64 -11.89 16.49
C TRP A 64 5.66 -11.81 17.65
N ASN A 65 6.15 -12.03 18.87
CA ASN A 65 5.36 -11.84 20.08
C ASN A 65 5.13 -10.34 20.37
N ASN A 66 4.34 -10.03 21.39
CA ASN A 66 3.96 -8.65 21.71
C ASN A 66 5.17 -7.73 21.98
N GLU A 67 6.16 -8.21 22.72
CA GLU A 67 7.37 -7.45 23.09
C GLU A 67 8.23 -7.18 21.85
N GLN A 68 8.44 -8.21 21.02
CA GLN A 68 9.14 -8.10 19.75
C GLN A 68 8.44 -7.08 18.84
N ARG A 69 7.11 -7.12 18.71
CA ARG A 69 6.40 -6.13 17.89
C ARG A 69 6.53 -4.72 18.46
N ALA A 70 6.39 -4.54 19.77
CA ALA A 70 6.52 -3.23 20.43
C ALA A 70 7.89 -2.58 20.21
N GLU A 71 8.96 -3.38 20.19
CA GLU A 71 10.33 -2.95 19.92
C GLU A 71 10.60 -2.77 18.42
N ARG A 72 10.14 -3.69 17.57
CA ARG A 72 10.59 -3.79 16.18
C ARG A 72 9.73 -2.99 15.21
N PHE A 73 8.43 -2.82 15.46
CA PHE A 73 7.55 -2.03 14.58
C PHE A 73 7.97 -0.57 14.45
N ARG A 74 8.64 -0.02 15.47
CA ARG A 74 9.17 1.35 15.45
C ARG A 74 10.53 1.50 14.76
N ALA A 75 11.17 0.39 14.41
CA ALA A 75 12.55 0.36 13.94
C ALA A 75 12.75 -0.63 12.78
N MET A 76 11.75 -0.79 11.91
CA MET A 76 11.78 -1.76 10.81
C MET A 76 13.03 -1.65 9.93
N GLU A 77 13.59 -0.45 9.79
CA GLU A 77 14.84 -0.16 9.08
C GLU A 77 16.09 -0.85 9.67
N GLN A 78 16.01 -1.31 10.93
CA GLN A 78 17.06 -2.11 11.59
C GLN A 78 16.90 -3.63 11.37
N TRP A 79 15.79 -4.04 10.74
CA TRP A 79 15.42 -5.44 10.52
C TRP A 79 15.28 -5.79 9.04
N PHE A 80 14.95 -4.83 8.19
CA PHE A 80 14.69 -5.04 6.77
C PHE A 80 15.45 -4.03 5.91
N ALA A 81 15.82 -4.47 4.71
CA ALA A 81 16.31 -3.55 3.69
C ALA A 81 15.17 -2.63 3.24
N GLY A 82 15.50 -1.38 2.93
CA GLY A 82 14.48 -0.46 2.44
C GLY A 82 15.05 0.86 1.96
N HIS A 83 14.19 1.67 1.36
CA HIS A 83 14.52 3.02 0.95
C HIS A 83 14.22 4.00 2.09
N GLU A 84 15.24 4.73 2.54
CA GLU A 84 15.12 5.91 3.39
C GLU A 84 14.94 7.15 2.53
N VAL A 85 13.89 7.92 2.79
CA VAL A 85 13.55 9.15 2.10
C VAL A 85 13.49 10.28 3.12
N PRO A 86 14.16 11.42 2.87
CA PRO A 86 14.13 12.55 3.79
C PRO A 86 12.72 13.12 3.96
N ALA A 87 12.53 13.87 5.04
CA ALA A 87 11.33 14.65 5.27
C ALA A 87 11.04 15.63 4.12
N ALA A 88 9.83 16.17 4.11
CA ALA A 88 9.45 17.21 3.17
C ALA A 88 10.39 18.41 3.27
N THR A 89 10.67 19.06 2.15
CA THR A 89 11.48 20.30 2.13
C THR A 89 10.81 21.41 2.94
N THR A 90 9.49 21.40 3.01
CA THR A 90 8.71 22.31 3.86
C THR A 90 7.65 21.50 4.61
N PRO A 91 7.98 20.96 5.80
CA PRO A 91 7.03 20.18 6.58
C PRO A 91 5.77 21.00 6.91
N ARG A 92 4.61 20.37 6.75
CA ARG A 92 3.32 20.96 7.12
C ARG A 92 3.23 21.00 8.64
N ALA A 93 3.07 22.19 9.20
CA ALA A 93 2.71 22.34 10.60
C ALA A 93 1.31 21.76 10.86
N LEU A 94 1.15 21.01 11.95
CA LEU A 94 -0.15 20.61 12.49
C LEU A 94 -0.39 21.47 13.75
N PRO A 95 -1.04 22.63 13.62
CA PRO A 95 -1.24 23.53 14.76
C PRO A 95 -2.24 22.90 15.76
N PRO A 96 -2.18 23.30 17.04
CA PRO A 96 -3.17 22.87 18.02
C PRO A 96 -4.58 23.37 17.66
N GLY A 97 -5.57 22.50 17.84
CA GLY A 97 -7.00 22.78 17.67
C GLY A 97 -7.73 22.83 19.01
N ALA A 98 -9.07 22.85 18.95
CA ALA A 98 -9.90 22.71 20.15
C ALA A 98 -9.70 21.28 20.71
N PRO A 99 -9.41 21.13 22.02
CA PRO A 99 -9.20 19.82 22.60
C PRO A 99 -10.51 19.04 22.67
N LEU A 100 -10.42 17.71 22.52
CA LEU A 100 -11.54 16.81 22.80
C LEU A 100 -11.98 16.91 24.27
N GLY A 101 -13.24 16.61 24.56
CA GLY A 101 -13.74 16.54 25.94
C GLY A 101 -13.01 15.49 26.77
N ALA A 102 -12.74 15.78 28.06
CA ALA A 102 -11.94 14.93 28.95
C ALA A 102 -12.43 13.47 29.00
N ALA A 103 -13.74 13.25 29.08
CA ALA A 103 -14.33 11.91 29.10
C ALA A 103 -13.99 11.09 27.83
N LEU A 104 -13.99 11.75 26.66
CA LEU A 104 -13.62 11.08 25.41
C LEU A 104 -12.11 10.81 25.34
N GLN A 105 -11.28 11.73 25.85
CA GLN A 105 -9.84 11.47 25.96
C GLN A 105 -9.54 10.25 26.83
N ASP A 106 -10.27 10.07 27.93
CA ASP A 106 -10.11 8.92 28.83
C ASP A 106 -10.64 7.62 28.17
N GLU A 107 -11.75 7.68 27.43
CA GLU A 107 -12.25 6.55 26.63
C GLU A 107 -11.21 6.11 25.57
N ILE A 108 -10.59 7.06 24.86
CA ILE A 108 -9.53 6.76 23.89
C ILE A 108 -8.36 6.05 24.58
N LYS A 109 -7.86 6.57 25.71
CA LYS A 109 -6.73 5.97 26.43
C LYS A 109 -7.06 4.59 26.97
N ALA A 110 -8.29 4.38 27.45
CA ALA A 110 -8.76 3.08 27.90
C ALA A 110 -8.77 2.06 26.75
N LEU A 111 -9.33 2.43 25.59
CA LEU A 111 -9.34 1.55 24.43
C LEU A 111 -7.92 1.28 23.90
N MET A 112 -7.02 2.27 23.97
CA MET A 112 -5.61 2.05 23.63
C MET A 112 -4.95 1.00 24.52
N ALA A 113 -5.20 1.07 25.84
CA ALA A 113 -4.69 0.09 26.80
C ALA A 113 -5.29 -1.30 26.59
N GLU A 114 -6.59 -1.39 26.28
CA GLU A 114 -7.30 -2.65 26.01
C GLU A 114 -6.79 -3.33 24.74
N THR A 115 -6.66 -2.58 23.65
CA THR A 115 -6.34 -3.13 22.32
C THR A 115 -4.85 -3.25 22.05
N GLY A 116 -3.99 -2.61 22.86
CA GLY A 116 -2.57 -2.46 22.53
C GLY A 116 -2.32 -1.44 21.42
N THR A 117 -3.20 -0.46 21.25
CA THR A 117 -2.97 0.65 20.31
C THR A 117 -1.83 1.52 20.83
N ALA A 118 -0.79 1.69 20.02
CA ALA A 118 0.45 2.36 20.40
C ALA A 118 0.39 3.88 20.20
N GLY A 119 -0.55 4.40 19.42
CA GLY A 119 -0.72 5.84 19.26
C GLY A 119 -1.99 6.21 18.51
N VAL A 120 -2.50 7.40 18.81
CA VAL A 120 -3.67 7.99 18.16
C VAL A 120 -3.46 9.49 17.96
N MET A 121 -3.84 9.99 16.79
CA MET A 121 -3.89 11.41 16.49
C MET A 121 -5.21 11.74 15.81
N VAL A 122 -5.85 12.81 16.27
CA VAL A 122 -7.13 13.32 15.74
C VAL A 122 -6.90 14.71 15.20
N LEU A 123 -7.16 14.90 13.91
CA LEU A 123 -7.22 16.21 13.28
C LEU A 123 -8.68 16.60 13.03
N VAL A 124 -9.00 17.85 13.32
CA VAL A 124 -10.26 18.52 12.94
C VAL A 124 -9.87 19.79 12.19
N ASP A 125 -10.35 19.94 10.95
CA ASP A 125 -10.00 21.06 10.05
C ASP A 125 -8.47 21.26 9.92
N GLY A 126 -7.74 20.14 9.85
CA GLY A 126 -6.27 20.14 9.76
C GLY A 126 -5.53 20.60 11.02
N LYS A 127 -6.21 20.72 12.17
CA LYS A 127 -5.62 21.07 13.48
C LYS A 127 -5.68 19.90 14.45
N VAL A 128 -4.68 19.77 15.33
CA VAL A 128 -4.60 18.67 16.30
C VAL A 128 -5.61 18.88 17.43
N ALA A 129 -6.67 18.08 17.44
CA ALA A 129 -7.65 18.06 18.53
C ALA A 129 -7.23 17.12 19.67
N PHE A 130 -6.48 16.06 19.34
CA PHE A 130 -5.93 15.12 20.31
C PHE A 130 -4.73 14.36 19.74
N GLU A 131 -3.78 14.05 20.60
CA GLU A 131 -2.61 13.23 20.30
C GLU A 131 -2.21 12.47 21.57
N HIS A 132 -2.00 11.15 21.46
CA HIS A 132 -1.50 10.36 22.57
C HIS A 132 -0.64 9.20 22.07
N TYR A 133 0.41 8.90 22.83
CA TYR A 133 1.37 7.83 22.55
C TYR A 133 1.37 6.83 23.71
N GLY A 134 1.20 5.56 23.38
CA GLY A 134 1.39 4.42 24.26
C GLY A 134 2.74 3.75 24.00
N SER A 135 2.98 2.63 24.70
CA SER A 135 4.14 1.75 24.48
C SER A 135 5.52 2.46 24.54
N GLY A 136 5.63 3.59 25.25
CA GLY A 136 6.85 4.39 25.31
C GLY A 136 7.26 5.02 23.97
N LEU A 137 6.33 5.20 23.03
CA LEU A 137 6.57 5.98 21.82
C LEU A 137 6.58 7.48 22.11
N GLY A 138 7.34 8.22 21.30
CA GLY A 138 7.32 9.67 21.25
C GLY A 138 7.01 10.21 19.85
N PRO A 139 6.85 11.54 19.70
CA PRO A 139 6.40 12.16 18.45
C PRO A 139 7.34 12.01 17.26
N LYS A 140 8.60 11.62 17.50
CA LYS A 140 9.61 11.41 16.44
C LYS A 140 9.77 9.96 16.06
N ASP A 141 9.16 9.05 16.81
CA ASP A 141 9.27 7.63 16.52
C ASP A 141 8.41 7.28 15.30
N ARG A 142 8.94 6.40 14.46
CA ARG A 142 8.21 5.83 13.34
C ARG A 142 7.42 4.62 13.79
N TRP A 143 6.47 4.21 12.97
CA TRP A 143 5.76 2.94 13.13
C TRP A 143 5.35 2.36 11.78
N THR A 144 5.51 1.05 11.64
CA THR A 144 5.18 0.33 10.40
C THR A 144 3.68 0.34 10.09
N SER A 145 3.37 0.44 8.81
CA SER A 145 2.02 0.64 8.26
C SER A 145 1.25 -0.62 7.94
N PHE A 146 1.98 -1.70 7.70
CA PHE A 146 1.42 -2.86 7.03
C PHE A 146 0.61 -2.45 5.80
N SER A 147 -0.63 -2.90 5.70
CA SER A 147 -1.51 -2.63 4.56
C SER A 147 -1.98 -1.18 4.44
N VAL A 148 -1.71 -0.27 5.39
CA VAL A 148 -1.90 1.17 5.14
C VAL A 148 -1.02 1.62 3.96
N ALA A 149 0.13 0.97 3.72
CA ALA A 149 0.97 1.20 2.55
C ALA A 149 0.22 1.06 1.21
N LYS A 150 -0.83 0.23 1.14
CA LYS A 150 -1.62 0.03 -0.10
C LYS A 150 -2.25 1.33 -0.58
N SER A 151 -2.73 2.16 0.35
CA SER A 151 -3.35 3.45 0.05
C SER A 151 -2.32 4.50 -0.42
N PHE A 152 -1.05 4.37 0.00
CA PHE A 152 0.07 5.13 -0.56
C PHE A 152 0.39 4.67 -1.97
N THR A 153 0.50 3.36 -2.20
CA THR A 153 0.71 2.77 -3.53
C THR A 153 -0.40 3.15 -4.51
N SER A 154 -1.66 3.17 -4.08
CA SER A 154 -2.78 3.68 -4.88
C SER A 154 -2.63 5.17 -5.21
N THR A 155 -2.20 5.98 -4.25
CA THR A 155 -1.95 7.41 -4.51
C THR A 155 -0.85 7.61 -5.55
N LEU A 156 0.22 6.79 -5.51
CA LEU A 156 1.28 6.80 -6.53
C LEU A 156 0.82 6.27 -7.87
N LEU A 157 -0.07 5.27 -7.90
CA LEU A 157 -0.73 4.85 -9.13
C LEU A 157 -1.52 6.00 -9.76
N GLY A 158 -2.31 6.72 -8.95
CA GLY A 158 -3.01 7.91 -9.40
C GLY A 158 -2.05 8.96 -9.96
N ALA A 159 -0.94 9.23 -9.26
CA ALA A 159 0.07 10.16 -9.76
C ALA A 159 0.67 9.71 -11.10
N ALA A 160 0.96 8.42 -11.27
CA ALA A 160 1.49 7.88 -12.53
C ALA A 160 0.49 8.01 -13.69
N VAL A 161 -0.82 7.84 -13.41
CA VAL A 161 -1.90 8.13 -14.37
C VAL A 161 -1.92 9.61 -14.74
N LYS A 162 -1.85 10.50 -13.73
CA LYS A 162 -1.85 11.96 -13.95
C LYS A 162 -0.67 12.41 -14.81
N ASP A 163 0.50 11.85 -14.55
CA ASP A 163 1.75 12.17 -15.23
C ASP A 163 1.84 11.54 -16.62
N GLY A 164 0.87 10.71 -17.03
CA GLY A 164 0.81 10.10 -18.36
C GLY A 164 1.70 8.87 -18.53
N PHE A 165 2.22 8.28 -17.46
CA PHE A 165 3.07 7.07 -17.54
C PHE A 165 2.27 5.81 -17.88
N LEU A 166 1.01 5.75 -17.47
CA LEU A 166 0.12 4.60 -17.69
C LEU A 166 -1.35 5.03 -17.65
N THR A 167 -2.23 4.15 -18.11
CA THR A 167 -3.69 4.34 -17.96
C THR A 167 -4.29 3.20 -17.13
N LEU A 168 -5.46 3.44 -16.53
CA LEU A 168 -6.17 2.42 -15.77
C LEU A 168 -6.71 1.29 -16.65
N ASP A 169 -6.90 1.54 -17.94
CA ASP A 169 -7.44 0.55 -18.89
C ASP A 169 -6.31 -0.22 -19.60
N ASP A 170 -5.04 0.12 -19.33
CA ASP A 170 -3.91 -0.68 -19.78
C ASP A 170 -4.03 -2.11 -19.25
N PRO A 171 -3.71 -3.14 -20.07
CA PRO A 171 -3.56 -4.48 -19.56
C PRO A 171 -2.33 -4.54 -18.66
N VAL A 172 -2.41 -5.24 -17.52
CA VAL A 172 -1.30 -5.33 -16.55
C VAL A 172 -0.04 -5.92 -17.19
N THR A 173 -0.21 -6.85 -18.13
CA THR A 173 0.90 -7.51 -18.87
C THR A 173 1.69 -6.55 -19.76
N LYS A 174 1.15 -5.38 -20.11
CA LYS A 174 1.90 -4.30 -20.80
C LYS A 174 3.06 -3.80 -19.94
N HIS A 175 2.81 -3.64 -18.65
CA HIS A 175 3.77 -3.08 -17.69
C HIS A 175 4.54 -4.15 -16.94
N ILE A 176 4.00 -5.38 -16.88
CA ILE A 176 4.67 -6.54 -16.28
C ILE A 176 4.60 -7.72 -17.27
N PRO A 177 5.46 -7.75 -18.31
CA PRO A 177 5.43 -8.80 -19.34
C PRO A 177 5.59 -10.22 -18.80
N GLY A 178 6.25 -10.39 -17.66
CA GLY A 178 6.42 -11.69 -17.00
C GLY A 178 5.10 -12.39 -16.63
N LEU A 179 4.00 -11.63 -16.49
CA LEU A 179 2.67 -12.18 -16.22
C LEU A 179 1.96 -12.74 -17.46
N ALA A 180 2.49 -12.58 -18.67
CA ALA A 180 1.88 -13.10 -19.87
C ALA A 180 1.72 -14.64 -19.83
N GLY A 181 0.59 -15.14 -20.33
CA GLY A 181 0.23 -16.55 -20.31
C GLY A 181 -0.32 -17.04 -18.97
N SER A 182 -0.89 -16.14 -18.17
CA SER A 182 -1.42 -16.44 -16.83
C SER A 182 -2.85 -15.93 -16.65
N ALA A 183 -3.40 -16.08 -15.45
CA ALA A 183 -4.68 -15.51 -15.06
C ALA A 183 -4.73 -13.97 -15.11
N TYR A 184 -3.62 -13.29 -15.42
CA TYR A 184 -3.58 -11.85 -15.64
C TYR A 184 -3.76 -11.44 -17.11
N ASP A 185 -3.80 -12.37 -18.06
CA ASP A 185 -4.14 -12.04 -19.45
C ASP A 185 -5.57 -11.47 -19.51
N GLY A 186 -5.69 -10.27 -20.09
CA GLY A 186 -6.95 -9.53 -20.16
C GLY A 186 -7.34 -8.77 -18.88
N VAL A 187 -6.54 -8.81 -17.81
CA VAL A 187 -6.76 -8.03 -16.60
C VAL A 187 -6.19 -6.62 -16.78
N THR A 188 -7.00 -5.60 -16.47
CA THR A 188 -6.61 -4.18 -16.52
C THR A 188 -5.98 -3.70 -15.22
N VAL A 189 -5.22 -2.60 -15.29
CA VAL A 189 -4.68 -1.92 -14.09
C VAL A 189 -5.80 -1.54 -13.12
N ARG A 190 -6.95 -1.07 -13.63
CA ARG A 190 -8.14 -0.75 -12.84
C ARG A 190 -8.59 -1.94 -12.00
N GLN A 191 -8.72 -3.11 -12.62
CA GLN A 191 -9.20 -4.32 -11.94
C GLN A 191 -8.23 -4.83 -10.87
N VAL A 192 -6.93 -4.62 -11.04
CA VAL A 192 -5.96 -4.88 -9.96
C VAL A 192 -6.11 -3.84 -8.85
N ALA A 193 -6.26 -2.55 -9.19
CA ALA A 193 -6.45 -1.47 -8.22
C ALA A 193 -7.74 -1.60 -7.40
N THR A 194 -8.80 -2.17 -7.97
CA THR A 194 -10.06 -2.45 -7.27
C THR A 194 -10.10 -3.85 -6.64
N MET A 195 -9.03 -4.66 -6.80
CA MET A 195 -8.94 -6.05 -6.32
C MET A 195 -10.02 -6.98 -6.92
N THR A 196 -10.41 -6.71 -8.16
CA THR A 196 -11.41 -7.47 -8.93
C THR A 196 -10.80 -8.19 -10.14
N SER A 197 -9.54 -8.62 -10.10
CA SER A 197 -8.89 -9.31 -11.24
C SER A 197 -9.51 -10.67 -11.62
N GLY A 198 -10.22 -11.30 -10.67
CA GLY A 198 -10.70 -12.67 -10.78
C GLY A 198 -9.62 -13.74 -10.57
N VAL A 199 -8.40 -13.38 -10.17
CA VAL A 199 -7.33 -14.32 -9.78
C VAL A 199 -7.59 -14.84 -8.38
N LYS A 200 -7.37 -16.14 -8.14
CA LYS A 200 -7.55 -16.75 -6.82
C LYS A 200 -6.49 -16.26 -5.85
N TRP A 201 -6.88 -16.04 -4.59
CA TRP A 201 -5.95 -15.71 -3.52
C TRP A 201 -6.51 -16.03 -2.14
N ASN A 202 -5.64 -16.53 -1.26
CA ASN A 202 -5.89 -16.75 0.15
C ASN A 202 -5.08 -15.75 1.01
N GLU A 203 -5.78 -14.80 1.65
CA GLU A 203 -5.21 -13.80 2.57
C GLU A 203 -5.36 -14.19 4.06
N ASP A 204 -5.59 -15.47 4.37
CA ASP A 204 -5.66 -15.91 5.77
C ASP A 204 -4.28 -15.90 6.43
N TYR A 205 -4.01 -14.89 7.26
CA TYR A 205 -2.76 -14.76 8.01
C TYR A 205 -2.56 -15.84 9.09
N THR A 206 -3.59 -16.62 9.40
CA THR A 206 -3.51 -17.73 10.39
C THR A 206 -3.22 -19.07 9.74
N ASP A 207 -3.47 -19.20 8.43
CA ASP A 207 -3.13 -20.39 7.65
C ASP A 207 -1.69 -20.29 7.12
N PRO A 208 -0.74 -21.11 7.59
CA PRO A 208 0.64 -21.08 7.09
C PRO A 208 0.74 -21.49 5.61
N LYS A 209 -0.31 -22.06 5.01
CA LYS A 209 -0.38 -22.42 3.59
C LYS A 209 -1.06 -21.35 2.74
N SER A 210 -1.54 -20.25 3.32
CA SER A 210 -2.14 -19.15 2.56
C SER A 210 -1.13 -18.51 1.61
N ASP A 211 -1.63 -17.91 0.54
CA ASP A 211 -0.76 -17.28 -0.46
C ASP A 211 0.05 -16.13 0.17
N VAL A 212 -0.57 -15.39 1.10
CA VAL A 212 0.13 -14.34 1.84
C VAL A 212 1.23 -14.87 2.77
N ALA A 213 1.02 -16.02 3.42
CA ALA A 213 2.06 -16.64 4.27
C ALA A 213 3.21 -17.23 3.44
N GLN A 214 2.94 -17.65 2.20
CA GLN A 214 3.92 -18.25 1.30
C GLN A 214 4.81 -17.23 0.55
N MET A 215 4.54 -15.92 0.64
CA MET A 215 5.32 -14.90 -0.10
C MET A 215 6.83 -15.00 0.16
N ASN A 216 7.24 -15.23 1.41
CA ASN A 216 8.67 -15.37 1.75
C ASN A 216 9.31 -16.62 1.13
N ARG A 217 8.56 -17.71 0.95
CA ARG A 217 9.05 -18.88 0.23
C ARG A 217 9.39 -18.52 -1.22
N PHE A 218 8.51 -17.78 -1.90
CA PHE A 218 8.78 -17.33 -3.27
C PHE A 218 9.99 -16.40 -3.34
N VAL A 219 10.21 -15.55 -2.34
CA VAL A 219 11.43 -14.72 -2.22
C VAL A 219 12.69 -15.59 -2.19
N VAL A 220 12.69 -16.67 -1.40
CA VAL A 220 13.83 -17.60 -1.33
C VAL A 220 14.03 -18.38 -2.63
N GLU A 221 12.94 -18.80 -3.27
CA GLU A 221 12.98 -19.70 -4.45
C GLU A 221 13.27 -18.95 -5.76
N TYR A 222 12.78 -17.71 -5.90
CA TYR A 222 12.81 -16.96 -7.16
C TYR A 222 13.54 -15.61 -7.08
N GLY A 223 13.96 -15.16 -5.89
CA GLY A 223 14.69 -13.90 -5.72
C GLY A 223 13.90 -12.70 -6.24
N ALA A 224 14.48 -11.96 -7.18
CA ALA A 224 13.86 -10.76 -7.76
C ALA A 224 12.54 -11.06 -8.49
N ASP A 225 12.36 -12.27 -9.02
CA ASP A 225 11.15 -12.63 -9.76
C ASP A 225 10.01 -13.11 -8.84
N ALA A 226 10.21 -13.15 -7.53
CA ALA A 226 9.31 -13.79 -6.56
C ALA A 226 7.84 -13.37 -6.68
N ILE A 227 7.56 -12.06 -6.74
CA ILE A 227 6.17 -11.60 -6.82
C ILE A 227 5.53 -12.00 -8.14
N VAL A 228 6.26 -11.88 -9.26
CA VAL A 228 5.74 -12.24 -10.59
C VAL A 228 5.53 -13.76 -10.65
N ALA A 229 6.49 -14.55 -10.17
CA ALA A 229 6.41 -16.01 -10.13
C ALA A 229 5.21 -16.49 -9.30
N GLN A 230 5.01 -15.91 -8.11
CA GLN A 230 3.88 -16.24 -7.25
C GLN A 230 2.56 -15.91 -7.94
N MET A 231 2.39 -14.66 -8.37
CA MET A 231 1.11 -14.23 -8.93
C MET A 231 0.81 -14.95 -10.24
N LYS A 232 1.83 -15.25 -11.06
CA LYS A 232 1.70 -16.03 -12.30
C LYS A 232 1.20 -17.46 -12.07
N ALA A 233 1.58 -18.08 -10.95
CA ALA A 233 1.22 -19.46 -10.64
C ALA A 233 -0.24 -19.63 -10.19
N LEU A 234 -0.93 -18.55 -9.84
CA LEU A 234 -2.30 -18.59 -9.33
C LEU A 234 -3.33 -18.78 -10.46
N PRO A 235 -4.35 -19.63 -10.27
CA PRO A 235 -5.38 -19.85 -11.28
C PRO A 235 -6.38 -18.68 -11.30
N ARG A 236 -7.05 -18.52 -12.45
CA ARG A 236 -8.27 -17.71 -12.56
C ARG A 236 -9.41 -18.43 -11.82
N GLU A 237 -10.14 -17.73 -10.97
CA GLU A 237 -11.34 -18.23 -10.31
C GLU A 237 -12.63 -17.50 -10.73
N ALA A 238 -12.50 -16.32 -11.33
CA ALA A 238 -13.62 -15.54 -11.87
C ALA A 238 -13.15 -14.70 -13.08
N GLU A 239 -14.12 -14.20 -13.85
CA GLU A 239 -13.84 -13.21 -14.90
C GLU A 239 -13.33 -11.89 -14.29
N PRO A 240 -12.41 -11.17 -14.97
CA PRO A 240 -11.98 -9.86 -14.52
C PRO A 240 -13.15 -8.89 -14.35
N GLY A 241 -13.23 -8.24 -13.20
CA GLY A 241 -14.30 -7.33 -12.79
C GLY A 241 -15.47 -8.01 -12.07
N ALA A 242 -15.60 -9.34 -12.13
CA ALA A 242 -16.79 -10.03 -11.64
C ALA A 242 -16.79 -10.34 -10.14
N LYS A 243 -15.61 -10.44 -9.50
CA LYS A 243 -15.48 -10.82 -8.09
C LYS A 243 -14.37 -10.04 -7.41
N TRP A 244 -14.68 -9.49 -6.23
CA TRP A 244 -13.69 -8.89 -5.34
C TRP A 244 -13.05 -9.92 -4.43
N VAL A 245 -11.72 -9.85 -4.31
CA VAL A 245 -10.91 -10.65 -3.40
C VAL A 245 -9.75 -9.79 -2.94
N TYR A 246 -9.61 -9.56 -1.63
CA TYR A 246 -8.49 -8.80 -1.09
C TYR A 246 -7.15 -9.52 -1.28
N LYS A 247 -6.16 -8.89 -1.91
CA LYS A 247 -4.85 -9.50 -2.21
C LYS A 247 -3.67 -8.55 -1.98
N THR A 248 -2.81 -8.86 -1.02
CA THR A 248 -1.53 -8.16 -0.84
C THR A 248 -0.62 -8.34 -2.06
N GLY A 249 -0.64 -9.52 -2.69
CA GLY A 249 0.14 -9.78 -3.89
C GLY A 249 -0.19 -8.84 -5.05
N GLU A 250 -1.46 -8.49 -5.26
CA GLU A 250 -1.85 -7.53 -6.29
C GLU A 250 -1.39 -6.12 -6.00
N THR A 251 -1.38 -5.68 -4.74
CA THR A 251 -0.81 -4.37 -4.43
C THR A 251 0.69 -4.32 -4.66
N ASN A 252 1.41 -5.42 -4.47
CA ASN A 252 2.82 -5.51 -4.87
C ASN A 252 2.97 -5.43 -6.40
N LEU A 253 2.05 -6.01 -7.18
CA LEU A 253 2.02 -5.82 -8.63
C LEU A 253 1.73 -4.37 -9.02
N ILE A 254 0.82 -3.66 -8.32
CA ILE A 254 0.60 -2.22 -8.56
C ILE A 254 1.91 -1.46 -8.33
N GLY A 255 2.63 -1.78 -7.24
CA GLY A 255 3.92 -1.19 -6.94
C GLY A 255 4.93 -1.40 -8.09
N LEU A 256 5.16 -2.65 -8.48
CA LEU A 256 6.04 -3.01 -9.60
C LEU A 256 5.61 -2.34 -10.92
N LEU A 257 4.31 -2.27 -11.19
CA LEU A 257 3.77 -1.64 -12.39
C LEU A 257 4.08 -0.14 -12.43
N VAL A 258 3.91 0.56 -11.31
CA VAL A 258 4.25 1.99 -11.20
C VAL A 258 5.76 2.18 -11.33
N GLU A 259 6.57 1.36 -10.67
CA GLU A 259 8.04 1.44 -10.78
C GLU A 259 8.52 1.23 -12.21
N ASN A 260 7.97 0.25 -12.92
CA ASN A 260 8.31 -0.03 -14.32
C ASN A 260 7.90 1.11 -15.26
N ALA A 261 6.72 1.72 -15.03
CA ALA A 261 6.22 2.78 -15.88
C ALA A 261 6.94 4.12 -15.64
N VAL A 262 7.26 4.44 -14.38
CA VAL A 262 7.89 5.71 -13.99
C VAL A 262 9.42 5.64 -14.09
N GLY A 263 10.01 4.45 -13.91
CA GLY A 263 11.46 4.23 -13.98
C GLY A 263 12.21 4.51 -12.67
N GLN A 264 11.52 4.59 -11.54
CA GLN A 264 12.13 4.82 -10.21
C GLN A 264 11.34 4.08 -9.10
N PRO A 265 11.97 3.77 -7.94
CA PRO A 265 11.29 3.11 -6.84
C PRO A 265 10.09 3.90 -6.29
N LEU A 266 9.09 3.22 -5.72
CA LEU A 266 7.92 3.90 -5.13
C LEU A 266 8.31 4.95 -4.09
N ALA A 267 9.32 4.66 -3.26
CA ALA A 267 9.78 5.57 -2.22
C ALA A 267 10.38 6.86 -2.80
N GLU A 268 11.15 6.76 -3.89
CA GLU A 268 11.64 7.93 -4.62
C GLU A 268 10.47 8.75 -5.17
N TYR A 269 9.54 8.06 -5.84
CA TYR A 269 8.38 8.73 -6.42
C TYR A 269 7.49 9.38 -5.36
N ALA A 270 7.36 8.75 -4.19
CA ALA A 270 6.64 9.28 -3.04
C ALA A 270 7.23 10.58 -2.51
N LYS A 271 8.54 10.83 -2.69
CA LYS A 271 9.13 12.13 -2.31
C LYS A 271 8.39 13.28 -2.97
N ALA A 272 8.28 13.23 -4.29
CA ALA A 272 7.67 14.28 -5.09
C ALA A 272 6.14 14.28 -5.02
N LYS A 273 5.50 13.10 -4.91
CA LYS A 273 4.05 12.97 -5.07
C LYS A 273 3.25 12.89 -3.78
N ILE A 274 3.90 12.58 -2.65
CA ILE A 274 3.24 12.45 -1.34
C ILE A 274 3.98 13.25 -0.27
N ILE A 275 5.25 12.95 0.00
CA ILE A 275 6.00 13.48 1.14
C ILE A 275 6.08 15.01 1.09
N ASP A 276 6.58 15.59 0.01
CA ASP A 276 6.66 17.04 -0.16
C ASP A 276 5.28 17.73 -0.15
N PRO A 277 4.30 17.30 -0.97
CA PRO A 277 2.99 17.98 -1.03
C PRO A 277 2.14 17.79 0.24
N ALA A 278 2.20 16.62 0.88
CA ALA A 278 1.54 16.38 2.17
C ALA A 278 2.29 17.04 3.34
N GLY A 279 3.58 17.32 3.16
CA GLY A 279 4.44 18.02 4.12
C GLY A 279 4.91 17.13 5.28
N PHE A 280 5.33 15.89 5.00
CA PHE A 280 5.77 14.95 6.04
C PHE A 280 6.99 15.46 6.79
N ALA A 281 7.00 15.32 8.12
CA ALA A 281 8.04 15.87 8.98
C ALA A 281 9.11 14.84 9.38
N GLY A 282 8.79 13.53 9.40
CA GLY A 282 9.69 12.48 9.88
C GLY A 282 10.46 11.71 8.81
N GLY A 283 10.26 12.05 7.53
CA GLY A 283 10.72 11.21 6.41
C GLY A 283 9.98 9.88 6.34
N LEU A 284 10.45 8.99 5.48
CA LEU A 284 9.83 7.71 5.22
C LEU A 284 10.88 6.62 5.05
N PHE A 285 10.68 5.49 5.70
CA PHE A 285 11.35 4.24 5.35
C PHE A 285 10.34 3.35 4.63
N TRP A 286 10.72 2.70 3.53
CA TRP A 286 9.85 1.73 2.85
C TRP A 286 10.65 0.51 2.46
N MET A 287 10.23 -0.65 2.98
CA MET A 287 10.87 -1.94 2.72
C MET A 287 10.99 -2.22 1.22
N VAL A 288 12.09 -2.87 0.83
CA VAL A 288 12.32 -3.38 -0.52
C VAL A 288 12.26 -4.91 -0.54
N ASP A 289 11.97 -5.45 -1.72
CA ASP A 289 12.15 -6.88 -2.00
C ASP A 289 13.45 -7.12 -2.78
N PRO A 290 13.79 -8.37 -3.15
CA PRO A 290 15.04 -8.66 -3.87
C PRO A 290 15.17 -8.02 -5.25
N ARG A 291 14.12 -7.41 -5.82
CA ARG A 291 14.22 -6.58 -7.03
C ARG A 291 14.99 -5.28 -6.76
N GLY A 292 15.10 -4.89 -5.49
CA GLY A 292 15.50 -3.53 -5.08
C GLY A 292 14.36 -2.51 -5.20
N GLY A 293 13.18 -2.94 -5.65
CA GLY A 293 11.95 -2.13 -5.66
C GLY A 293 11.20 -2.23 -4.34
N ASN A 294 10.32 -1.28 -4.08
CA ASN A 294 9.52 -1.25 -2.87
C ASN A 294 8.41 -2.31 -2.90
N ILE A 295 8.14 -2.90 -1.73
CA ILE A 295 7.01 -3.81 -1.55
C ILE A 295 5.74 -2.94 -1.50
N GLY A 296 4.92 -2.94 -2.55
CA GLY A 296 3.79 -2.00 -2.66
C GLY A 296 2.68 -2.22 -1.63
N GLY A 297 2.47 -3.46 -1.19
CA GLY A 297 1.40 -3.85 -0.27
C GLY A 297 1.74 -3.75 1.21
N CYS A 298 3.01 -3.54 1.55
CA CYS A 298 3.59 -3.49 2.90
C CYS A 298 5.08 -3.12 2.77
N CYS A 299 5.84 -2.61 3.70
CA CYS A 299 5.46 -1.90 4.89
C CYS A 299 6.34 -0.65 4.88
N LEU A 300 5.71 0.51 4.78
CA LEU A 300 6.39 1.78 5.04
C LEU A 300 6.30 2.13 6.53
N SER A 301 7.30 2.83 7.04
CA SER A 301 7.39 3.32 8.41
C SER A 301 7.50 4.84 8.39
N ILE A 302 6.55 5.50 9.05
CA ILE A 302 6.46 6.97 9.17
C ILE A 302 5.97 7.31 10.59
N THR A 303 6.04 8.59 10.97
CA THR A 303 5.56 9.05 12.28
C THR A 303 4.02 9.05 12.34
N LEU A 304 3.43 8.95 13.54
CA LEU A 304 1.97 9.07 13.72
C LEU A 304 1.43 10.38 13.11
N ALA A 305 2.16 11.48 13.27
CA ALA A 305 1.80 12.76 12.66
C ALA A 305 1.77 12.69 11.13
N ASP A 306 2.64 11.90 10.50
CA ASP A 306 2.67 11.72 9.05
C ASP A 306 1.56 10.78 8.54
N TYR A 307 1.07 9.84 9.34
CA TYR A 307 -0.23 9.17 9.04
C TYR A 307 -1.35 10.19 8.98
N ALA A 308 -1.41 11.10 9.95
CA ALA A 308 -2.44 12.14 9.98
C ALA A 308 -2.29 13.14 8.81
N ARG A 309 -1.05 13.51 8.43
CA ARG A 309 -0.80 14.33 7.23
C ARG A 309 -1.22 13.63 5.95
N MET A 310 -1.01 12.31 5.83
CA MET A 310 -1.52 11.54 4.69
C MET A 310 -3.05 11.63 4.62
N GLY A 311 -3.74 11.44 5.74
CA GLY A 311 -5.19 11.57 5.79
C GLY A 311 -5.67 12.97 5.38
N GLN A 312 -5.02 14.02 5.89
CA GLN A 312 -5.36 15.40 5.54
C GLN A 312 -5.05 15.72 4.07
N PHE A 313 -3.96 15.18 3.52
CA PHE A 313 -3.62 15.31 2.11
C PHE A 313 -4.69 14.68 1.19
N VAL A 314 -5.26 13.54 1.60
CA VAL A 314 -6.36 12.87 0.90
C VAL A 314 -7.64 13.69 0.98
N LEU A 315 -7.99 14.22 2.16
CA LEU A 315 -9.15 15.12 2.32
C LEU A 315 -9.04 16.37 1.44
N GLU A 316 -7.82 16.84 1.17
CA GLU A 316 -7.52 17.97 0.29
C GLU A 316 -7.42 17.59 -1.20
N GLY A 317 -7.86 16.38 -1.57
CA GLY A 317 -7.86 15.92 -2.96
C GLY A 317 -6.47 15.69 -3.54
N GLY A 318 -5.46 15.46 -2.69
CA GLY A 318 -4.09 15.18 -3.11
C GLY A 318 -3.31 16.37 -3.64
N LYS A 319 -3.80 17.60 -3.41
CA LYS A 319 -3.14 18.85 -3.85
C LYS A 319 -2.67 18.83 -5.32
N GLY A 320 -3.48 18.22 -6.18
CA GLY A 320 -3.19 18.13 -7.61
C GLY A 320 -2.10 17.14 -7.98
N MET A 321 -1.64 16.25 -7.10
CA MET A 321 -0.66 15.19 -7.46
C MET A 321 -1.29 13.98 -8.14
N VAL A 322 -2.61 13.85 -8.06
CA VAL A 322 -3.42 12.82 -8.72
C VAL A 322 -4.41 13.48 -9.70
N PRO A 323 -5.10 12.71 -10.57
CA PRO A 323 -6.16 13.25 -11.42
C PRO A 323 -7.28 13.86 -10.57
N GLY A 324 -7.98 14.85 -11.11
CA GLY A 324 -9.18 15.40 -10.47
C GLY A 324 -10.21 14.29 -10.25
N GLY A 325 -10.79 14.21 -9.05
CA GLY A 325 -11.75 13.16 -8.70
C GLY A 325 -11.14 11.82 -8.32
N TRP A 326 -9.81 11.64 -8.37
CA TRP A 326 -9.16 10.37 -8.01
C TRP A 326 -9.59 9.85 -6.64
N PHE A 327 -9.52 10.70 -5.61
CA PHE A 327 -9.93 10.27 -4.27
C PHE A 327 -11.44 10.05 -4.14
N ALA A 328 -12.27 10.77 -4.89
CA ALA A 328 -13.71 10.51 -4.91
C ALA A 328 -14.03 9.13 -5.54
N GLU A 329 -13.28 8.72 -6.55
CA GLU A 329 -13.39 7.38 -7.14
C GLU A 329 -12.75 6.32 -6.24
N ALA A 330 -11.57 6.62 -5.69
CA ALA A 330 -10.83 5.72 -4.82
C ALA A 330 -11.56 5.42 -3.51
N THR A 331 -12.22 6.43 -2.95
CA THR A 331 -12.97 6.30 -1.71
C THR A 331 -14.48 6.23 -1.98
N GLY A 332 -14.89 6.09 -3.24
CA GLY A 332 -16.22 5.62 -3.61
C GLY A 332 -16.26 4.10 -3.56
N SER A 333 -17.42 3.51 -3.26
CA SER A 333 -17.60 2.05 -3.24
C SER A 333 -17.57 1.47 -4.66
N ALA A 334 -16.41 1.49 -5.32
CA ALA A 334 -16.20 0.87 -6.64
C ALA A 334 -16.57 -0.62 -6.62
N VAL A 335 -16.37 -1.25 -5.46
CA VAL A 335 -16.99 -2.51 -5.07
C VAL A 335 -17.83 -2.26 -3.84
N ASP A 336 -19.12 -2.56 -3.93
CA ASP A 336 -20.06 -2.50 -2.82
C ASP A 336 -20.22 -3.90 -2.19
N PHE A 337 -20.22 -3.98 -0.86
CA PHE A 337 -20.45 -5.22 -0.12
C PHE A 337 -21.92 -5.35 0.30
N GLY A 338 -22.82 -5.00 -0.64
CA GLY A 338 -24.27 -4.93 -0.46
C GLY A 338 -24.72 -3.64 0.25
N ASP A 339 -26.01 -3.54 0.55
CA ASP A 339 -26.68 -2.29 0.99
C ASP A 339 -26.28 -1.79 2.40
N SER A 340 -25.15 -2.24 2.93
CA SER A 340 -24.61 -1.87 4.24
C SER A 340 -23.79 -0.57 4.21
N GLY A 341 -23.36 -0.10 3.04
CA GLY A 341 -22.44 1.04 2.89
C GLY A 341 -20.97 0.69 3.14
N PHE A 342 -20.64 -0.58 3.36
CA PHE A 342 -19.26 -1.07 3.37
C PHE A 342 -18.82 -1.44 1.96
N GLY A 343 -17.57 -1.15 1.62
CA GLY A 343 -17.04 -1.45 0.30
C GLY A 343 -15.54 -1.22 0.18
N TYR A 344 -15.09 -1.20 -1.06
CA TYR A 344 -13.68 -1.02 -1.40
C TYR A 344 -13.51 -0.32 -2.75
N GLY A 345 -12.50 0.54 -2.85
CA GLY A 345 -12.11 1.19 -4.11
C GLY A 345 -10.64 1.54 -4.07
N TYR A 346 -9.91 1.35 -5.17
CA TYR A 346 -8.50 1.76 -5.33
C TYR A 346 -7.64 1.69 -4.06
N GLN A 347 -7.62 0.55 -3.38
CA GLN A 347 -6.84 0.34 -2.16
C GLN A 347 -7.29 1.11 -0.90
N TRP A 348 -8.54 1.55 -0.84
CA TRP A 348 -9.22 2.21 0.27
C TRP A 348 -10.49 1.46 0.64
N TRP A 349 -10.76 1.39 1.94
CA TRP A 349 -12.02 0.89 2.47
C TRP A 349 -13.06 1.99 2.53
N THR A 350 -14.30 1.66 2.21
CA THR A 350 -15.46 2.53 2.40
C THR A 350 -16.36 1.95 3.48
N TYR A 351 -17.00 2.85 4.21
CA TYR A 351 -17.86 2.55 5.35
C TYR A 351 -19.12 3.42 5.28
N PRO A 352 -20.16 3.10 6.08
CA PRO A 352 -21.37 3.91 6.16
C PRO A 352 -21.11 5.41 6.37
N GLU A 353 -22.06 6.23 5.91
CA GLU A 353 -22.05 7.69 6.09
C GLU A 353 -20.85 8.39 5.43
N GLY A 354 -20.34 7.83 4.32
CA GLY A 354 -19.21 8.41 3.57
C GLY A 354 -17.88 8.37 4.33
N THR A 355 -17.79 7.56 5.38
CA THR A 355 -16.54 7.33 6.12
C THR A 355 -15.63 6.44 5.27
N VAL A 356 -14.33 6.73 5.24
CA VAL A 356 -13.37 6.01 4.39
C VAL A 356 -12.09 5.74 5.16
N GLY A 357 -11.32 4.73 4.79
CA GLY A 357 -10.08 4.48 5.52
C GLY A 357 -9.06 3.55 4.89
N ALA A 358 -7.82 3.74 5.33
CA ALA A 358 -6.71 2.82 5.11
C ALA A 358 -6.58 1.91 6.34
N GLN A 359 -6.32 0.62 6.13
CA GLN A 359 -6.23 -0.36 7.21
C GLN A 359 -4.97 -1.21 7.08
N GLY A 360 -4.28 -1.42 8.20
CA GLY A 360 -3.17 -2.34 8.37
C GLY A 360 -3.51 -3.44 9.37
N ILE A 361 -2.83 -4.58 9.26
CA ILE A 361 -2.85 -5.59 10.31
C ILE A 361 -2.21 -5.04 11.60
N PHE A 362 -2.51 -5.69 12.73
CA PHE A 362 -2.08 -5.27 14.06
C PHE A 362 -2.57 -3.87 14.50
N GLY A 363 -3.56 -3.28 13.81
CA GLY A 363 -4.28 -2.10 14.28
C GLY A 363 -3.87 -0.75 13.67
N GLN A 364 -3.12 -0.75 12.57
CA GLN A 364 -2.81 0.52 11.88
C GLN A 364 -4.05 1.01 11.13
N ALA A 365 -4.36 2.30 11.19
CA ALA A 365 -5.45 2.88 10.43
C ALA A 365 -5.29 4.37 10.15
N ILE A 366 -5.86 4.80 9.04
CA ILE A 366 -6.19 6.21 8.77
C ILE A 366 -7.68 6.22 8.43
N THR A 367 -8.50 6.79 9.32
CA THR A 367 -9.95 6.92 9.14
C THR A 367 -10.30 8.36 8.84
N LEU A 368 -11.07 8.59 7.79
CA LEU A 368 -11.43 9.92 7.30
C LEU A 368 -12.94 10.11 7.33
N PHE A 369 -13.35 11.31 7.73
CA PHE A 369 -14.73 11.79 7.65
C PHE A 369 -14.75 13.04 6.79
N PRO A 370 -14.89 12.92 5.45
CA PRO A 370 -14.74 14.04 4.52
C PRO A 370 -15.69 15.21 4.83
N ASP A 371 -16.97 14.94 5.06
CA ASP A 371 -18.00 15.95 5.35
C ASP A 371 -17.77 16.72 6.65
N LYS A 372 -16.91 16.18 7.53
CA LYS A 372 -16.59 16.75 8.85
C LYS A 372 -15.15 17.26 8.92
N GLN A 373 -14.37 17.10 7.86
CA GLN A 373 -12.94 17.43 7.82
C GLN A 373 -12.14 16.82 9.00
N VAL A 374 -12.47 15.56 9.35
CA VAL A 374 -11.81 14.84 10.44
C VAL A 374 -10.91 13.73 9.92
N VAL A 375 -9.70 13.67 10.48
CA VAL A 375 -8.75 12.57 10.30
C VAL A 375 -8.51 11.91 11.65
N VAL A 376 -8.59 10.59 11.70
CA VAL A 376 -8.18 9.81 12.87
C VAL A 376 -7.11 8.81 12.43
N ALA A 377 -5.88 9.01 12.89
CA ALA A 377 -4.77 8.11 12.65
C ALA A 377 -4.52 7.24 13.87
N TYR A 378 -4.35 5.94 13.65
CA TYR A 378 -3.98 4.96 14.66
C TYR A 378 -2.74 4.18 14.23
N ILE A 379 -1.85 3.95 15.18
CA ILE A 379 -0.77 2.96 15.08
C ILE A 379 -0.95 1.95 16.21
N GLY A 380 -0.87 0.67 15.88
CA GLY A 380 -1.29 -0.41 16.77
C GLY A 380 -0.27 -1.54 16.93
N ASN A 381 -0.43 -2.28 18.02
CA ASN A 381 0.26 -3.53 18.31
C ASN A 381 -0.72 -4.60 18.80
N TRP A 382 -1.81 -4.82 18.06
CA TRP A 382 -2.81 -5.82 18.45
C TRP A 382 -2.18 -7.21 18.63
N ALA A 383 -2.81 -8.05 19.46
CA ALA A 383 -2.31 -9.40 19.73
C ALA A 383 -2.24 -10.26 18.46
N THR A 384 -3.22 -10.11 17.58
CA THR A 384 -3.39 -10.83 16.32
C THR A 384 -3.32 -9.90 15.12
N ALA A 385 -2.94 -10.44 13.96
CA ALA A 385 -2.83 -9.68 12.71
C ALA A 385 -4.18 -9.08 12.30
N SER A 386 -5.23 -9.91 12.32
CA SER A 386 -6.61 -9.47 12.08
C SER A 386 -7.32 -9.29 13.42
N GLY A 387 -7.98 -8.14 13.60
CA GLY A 387 -8.81 -7.84 14.77
C GLY A 387 -10.15 -7.28 14.33
N GLY A 388 -11.15 -8.15 14.13
CA GLY A 388 -12.47 -7.74 13.64
C GLY A 388 -13.22 -6.90 14.68
N ALA A 389 -13.21 -7.35 15.94
CA ALA A 389 -13.84 -6.66 17.06
C ALA A 389 -13.11 -5.35 17.38
N GLU A 390 -11.78 -5.39 17.47
CA GLU A 390 -10.92 -4.23 17.72
C GLU A 390 -11.09 -3.18 16.63
N ARG A 391 -11.20 -3.60 15.36
CA ARG A 391 -11.50 -2.68 14.25
C ARG A 391 -12.88 -2.04 14.40
N GLY A 392 -13.89 -2.80 14.79
CA GLY A 392 -15.22 -2.27 15.08
C GLY A 392 -15.18 -1.20 16.16
N GLN A 393 -14.50 -1.48 17.28
CA GLN A 393 -14.30 -0.54 18.38
C GLN A 393 -13.58 0.74 17.94
N LEU A 394 -12.50 0.64 17.15
CA LEU A 394 -11.81 1.83 16.62
C LEU A 394 -12.68 2.65 15.67
N LEU A 395 -13.50 1.99 14.83
CA LEU A 395 -14.42 2.69 13.93
C LEU A 395 -15.54 3.40 14.70
N ASP A 396 -16.12 2.76 15.71
CA ASP A 396 -17.15 3.37 16.56
C ASP A 396 -16.59 4.56 17.33
N LEU A 397 -15.38 4.42 17.89
CA LEU A 397 -14.68 5.52 18.54
C LEU A 397 -14.41 6.66 17.54
N SER A 398 -13.94 6.34 16.33
CA SER A 398 -13.72 7.33 15.26
C SER A 398 -14.99 8.09 14.90
N ARG A 399 -16.14 7.42 14.84
CA ARG A 399 -17.44 8.07 14.60
C ARG A 399 -17.84 9.00 15.73
N LYS A 400 -17.63 8.61 17.00
CA LYS A 400 -17.85 9.48 18.17
C LYS A 400 -16.95 10.71 18.12
N LEU A 401 -15.67 10.54 17.80
CA LEU A 401 -14.69 11.63 17.64
C LEU A 401 -15.16 12.63 16.57
N ALA A 402 -15.55 12.12 15.40
CA ALA A 402 -16.03 12.95 14.31
C ALA A 402 -17.35 13.67 14.65
N ALA A 403 -18.22 13.06 15.46
CA ALA A 403 -19.47 13.70 15.89
C ALA A 403 -19.25 14.91 16.82
N GLN A 404 -18.15 14.94 17.59
CA GLN A 404 -17.80 16.06 18.47
C GLN A 404 -17.10 17.23 17.74
N ALA A 405 -16.68 17.03 16.49
CA ALA A 405 -16.02 18.06 15.69
C ALA A 405 -16.99 19.13 15.13
N LYS A 406 -18.30 18.99 15.38
CA LYS A 406 -19.36 19.90 14.90
C LYS A 406 -19.68 21.03 15.86
#